data_AF-A0A3D2TH67-F1
#
_entry.id   AF-A0A3D2TH67-F1
#
_cell.length_a   1.000
_cell.length_b   1.000
_cell.length_c   1.000
_cell.angle_alpha   90.00
_cell.angle_beta   90.00
_cell.angle_gamma   90.00
#
_symmetry.space_group_name_H-M   'P 1'
#
loop_
_entity.id
_entity.type
_entity.pdbx_description
1 polymer ?
#
loop_
_entity_poly.entity_id
_entity_poly.type
_entity_poly.pdbx_seq_one_letter_code
_entity_poly.pdbx_strand_id
1 'polypeptide(L)'
;MWTPKKHSGGSNRRLWWEPLNDPSNMQRYGTHYWDQDGRQVTENLRGANARVIMDRAIPFIESAAKDGRSFMAVVWFHTPHLPVVAGPRHAALYKQFDSYKKHYYGSITAMDEQVGRLRKALKNAGVADNTMLWFCSDNGPEGNDSAPGKTGGFRGRKRSLYEGGIRVPGLLEWPAVVKPGSITSFPATTLDYLPTILSAVGQSMQDKRPIDGIDLRPVIEGKLKERSTGMGFQSAGMTAYITHQYKLVIPNLKKKENKSGSKKTSPELYDLLNDPHEKKNIAASKQTQVDDLLMKLKQWQQSCARSDAGEDYRVTVKERKATKEQPLRFGAIADCQFADVPARGSRHYQLASKKLSATVKDLNEEKLDFVIHLGDFIDRDWDSFDIVGPIFNSLKAPGYHLLGNHDYSVIDSKKREVVDRLGMPSRYYDFIVKGWRFIVLDGNEFSLYAHPTGSKELDKSKALRKKYGNPPDYCGGMGKIQIQWMLSRIAMARDAGEKVILFNHFPIYPSNRGHNLWNDTELLEILKPFAGTVVAWINGHNHGGGYAERDGIHYLTLKGMLDTKENAYAIISAGKDILQVKGFGREPDRTLKLSTQSLKDRKSVRTDP
;
A
#
# COMPACT_ATOMS: atom_id res chain seq x y z
N MET A 1 16.24 -17.29 -6.31
CA MET A 1 17.62 -17.42 -6.81
C MET A 1 18.24 -18.76 -6.37
N TRP A 2 19.14 -19.34 -7.15
CA TRP A 2 19.84 -20.61 -6.85
C TRP A 2 21.30 -20.35 -6.48
N THR A 3 21.86 -21.12 -5.56
CA THR A 3 23.25 -21.02 -5.08
C THR A 3 23.88 -22.41 -4.99
N PRO A 4 25.21 -22.54 -5.06
CA PRO A 4 25.88 -23.82 -4.89
C PRO A 4 25.64 -24.38 -3.48
N LYS A 5 25.50 -25.71 -3.35
CA LYS A 5 25.52 -26.39 -2.04
C LYS A 5 26.87 -26.25 -1.35
N LYS A 6 27.95 -26.31 -2.13
CA LYS A 6 29.33 -26.06 -1.69
C LYS A 6 29.96 -25.02 -2.63
N HIS A 7 30.55 -23.97 -2.05
CA HIS A 7 31.32 -22.98 -2.79
C HIS A 7 32.77 -23.47 -2.89
N SER A 8 33.28 -23.70 -4.11
CA SER A 8 34.65 -24.15 -4.39
C SER A 8 35.36 -23.18 -5.36
N GLY A 9 36.66 -23.38 -5.61
CA GLY A 9 37.39 -22.70 -6.68
C GLY A 9 37.50 -21.18 -6.55
N GLY A 10 37.63 -20.64 -5.33
CA GLY A 10 37.78 -19.19 -5.11
C GLY A 10 36.47 -18.38 -5.19
N SER A 11 35.32 -19.05 -5.35
CA SER A 11 34.00 -18.40 -5.29
C SER A 11 33.73 -17.76 -3.92
N ASN A 12 32.95 -16.70 -3.91
CA ASN A 12 32.60 -15.96 -2.69
C ASN A 12 31.09 -15.82 -2.60
N ARG A 13 30.46 -16.54 -1.67
CA ARG A 13 29.00 -16.55 -1.46
C ARG A 13 28.36 -15.16 -1.34
N ARG A 14 29.11 -14.15 -0.89
CA ARG A 14 28.61 -12.76 -0.77
C ARG A 14 28.79 -11.94 -2.05
N LEU A 15 29.72 -12.32 -2.93
CA LEU A 15 30.09 -11.52 -4.10
C LEU A 15 29.70 -12.19 -5.42
N TRP A 16 30.12 -13.44 -5.65
CA TRP A 16 29.96 -14.12 -6.93
C TRP A 16 30.19 -15.63 -6.80
N TRP A 17 29.69 -16.38 -7.79
CA TRP A 17 30.05 -17.78 -8.02
C TRP A 17 29.84 -18.15 -9.50
N GLU A 18 30.43 -19.26 -9.94
CA GLU A 18 30.24 -19.77 -11.31
C GLU A 18 28.80 -20.29 -11.50
N PRO A 19 28.16 -20.05 -12.66
CA PRO A 19 26.81 -20.51 -12.92
C PRO A 19 26.73 -22.04 -12.83
N LEU A 20 25.65 -22.52 -12.24
CA LEU A 20 25.43 -23.95 -12.01
C LEU A 20 24.64 -24.55 -13.17
N ASN A 21 25.12 -25.67 -13.72
CA ASN A 21 24.42 -26.40 -14.78
C ASN A 21 23.75 -27.69 -14.25
N ASP A 22 24.31 -28.30 -13.21
CA ASP A 22 23.78 -29.53 -12.60
C ASP A 22 22.88 -29.21 -11.39
N PRO A 23 21.56 -29.51 -11.44
CA PRO A 23 20.63 -29.30 -10.33
C PRO A 23 21.05 -30.00 -9.03
N SER A 24 21.77 -31.13 -9.10
CA SER A 24 22.19 -31.90 -7.92
C SER A 24 23.07 -31.09 -6.96
N ASN A 25 23.80 -30.11 -7.51
CA ASN A 25 24.74 -29.24 -6.81
C ASN A 25 24.14 -27.90 -6.35
N MET A 26 22.85 -27.68 -6.59
CA MET A 26 22.18 -26.41 -6.30
C MET A 26 21.32 -26.49 -5.03
N GLN A 27 21.17 -25.36 -4.35
CA GLN A 27 20.17 -25.14 -3.30
C GLN A 27 19.53 -23.76 -3.47
N ARG A 28 18.42 -23.49 -2.78
CA ARG A 28 17.77 -22.18 -2.80
C ARG A 28 18.65 -21.16 -2.07
N TYR A 29 18.84 -19.97 -2.65
CA TYR A 29 19.58 -18.88 -2.03
C TYR A 29 18.83 -18.24 -0.83
N GLY A 30 17.52 -18.45 -0.73
CA GLY A 30 16.65 -17.87 0.31
C GLY A 30 15.83 -16.67 -0.14
N THR A 31 15.95 -16.26 -1.41
CA THR A 31 15.09 -15.23 -2.03
C THR A 31 14.18 -15.85 -3.10
N HIS A 32 12.93 -15.40 -3.07
CA HIS A 32 11.83 -15.95 -3.86
C HIS A 32 11.20 -14.85 -4.73
N TYR A 33 10.69 -15.26 -5.89
CA TYR A 33 9.84 -14.42 -6.73
C TYR A 33 8.39 -14.67 -6.33
N TRP A 34 7.57 -13.63 -6.40
CA TRP A 34 6.16 -13.67 -6.04
C TRP A 34 5.35 -13.12 -7.21
N ASP A 35 4.16 -13.68 -7.42
CA ASP A 35 3.18 -13.12 -8.34
C ASP A 35 2.31 -12.06 -7.65
N GLN A 36 1.39 -11.45 -8.41
CA GLN A 36 0.48 -10.42 -7.92
C GLN A 36 -0.48 -10.92 -6.83
N ASP A 37 -0.70 -12.23 -6.73
CA ASP A 37 -1.57 -12.85 -5.74
C ASP A 37 -0.80 -13.27 -4.47
N GLY A 38 0.48 -12.88 -4.37
CA GLY A 38 1.36 -13.23 -3.25
C GLY A 38 1.75 -14.72 -3.24
N ARG A 39 1.64 -15.42 -4.37
CA ARG A 39 2.09 -16.82 -4.48
C ARG A 39 3.54 -16.88 -4.90
N GLN A 40 4.27 -17.83 -4.33
CA GLN A 40 5.65 -18.06 -4.72
C GLN A 40 5.70 -18.60 -6.16
N VAL A 41 6.41 -17.88 -7.02
CA VAL A 41 6.72 -18.33 -8.37
C VAL A 41 7.76 -19.46 -8.31
N THR A 42 7.46 -20.57 -8.99
CA THR A 42 8.34 -21.76 -9.10
C THR A 42 8.85 -21.99 -10.52
N GLU A 43 8.18 -21.42 -11.52
CA GLU A 43 8.44 -21.63 -12.95
C GLU A 43 9.15 -20.45 -13.61
N ASN A 44 9.76 -20.73 -14.77
CA ASN A 44 10.51 -19.75 -15.55
C ASN A 44 11.63 -19.03 -14.77
N LEU A 45 12.32 -19.76 -13.86
CA LEU A 45 13.32 -19.21 -12.93
C LEU A 45 14.78 -19.46 -13.36
N ARG A 46 15.00 -20.04 -14.53
CA ARG A 46 16.34 -20.33 -15.06
C ARG A 46 16.89 -19.13 -15.84
N GLY A 47 18.21 -18.98 -15.80
CA GLY A 47 18.93 -17.90 -16.47
C GLY A 47 19.14 -16.67 -15.59
N ALA A 48 19.54 -15.56 -16.21
CA ALA A 48 19.78 -14.30 -15.51
C ALA A 48 18.50 -13.74 -14.89
N ASN A 49 18.60 -13.17 -13.68
CA ASN A 49 17.45 -12.58 -12.97
C ASN A 49 16.73 -11.51 -13.81
N ALA A 50 17.48 -10.71 -14.57
CA ALA A 50 16.91 -9.70 -15.46
C ALA A 50 15.98 -10.31 -16.51
N ARG A 51 16.33 -11.49 -17.07
CA ARG A 51 15.50 -12.19 -18.04
C ARG A 51 14.21 -12.71 -17.40
N VAL A 52 14.30 -13.28 -16.20
CA VAL A 52 13.13 -13.79 -15.45
C VAL A 52 12.10 -12.69 -15.20
N ILE A 53 12.56 -11.47 -14.91
CA ILE A 53 11.71 -10.29 -14.71
C ILE A 53 11.14 -9.81 -16.04
N MET A 54 11.99 -9.67 -17.08
CA MET A 54 11.56 -9.14 -18.38
C MET A 54 10.54 -10.04 -19.09
N ASP A 55 10.63 -11.35 -18.89
CA ASP A 55 9.66 -12.33 -19.38
C ASP A 55 8.26 -12.17 -18.79
N ARG A 56 8.10 -11.39 -17.72
CA ARG A 56 6.79 -11.03 -17.15
C ARG A 56 6.36 -9.63 -17.60
N ALA A 57 7.31 -8.71 -17.73
CA ALA A 57 7.03 -7.35 -18.16
C ALA A 57 6.57 -7.28 -19.62
N ILE A 58 7.25 -7.99 -20.53
CA ILE A 58 6.93 -7.93 -21.97
C ILE A 58 5.51 -8.42 -22.26
N PRO A 59 5.05 -9.60 -21.79
CA PRO A 59 3.68 -10.06 -22.06
C PRO A 59 2.60 -9.12 -21.53
N PHE A 60 2.84 -8.48 -20.38
CA PHE A 60 1.93 -7.46 -19.84
C PHE A 60 1.80 -6.27 -20.80
N ILE A 61 2.93 -5.75 -21.29
CA ILE A 61 2.98 -4.62 -22.22
C ILE A 61 2.36 -4.98 -23.56
N GLU A 62 2.73 -6.14 -24.13
CA GLU A 62 2.20 -6.61 -25.41
C GLU A 62 0.68 -6.84 -25.34
N SER A 63 0.19 -7.40 -24.23
CA SER A 63 -1.24 -7.59 -24.00
C SER A 63 -1.98 -6.25 -23.92
N ALA A 64 -1.47 -5.30 -23.12
CA ALA A 64 -2.07 -3.97 -23.04
C ALA A 64 -2.09 -3.26 -24.39
N ALA A 65 -0.99 -3.31 -25.15
CA ALA A 65 -0.89 -2.73 -26.49
C ALA A 65 -1.89 -3.38 -27.47
N LYS A 66 -1.99 -4.72 -27.46
CA LYS A 66 -2.94 -5.47 -28.29
C LYS A 66 -4.39 -5.09 -27.99
N ASP A 67 -4.72 -4.84 -26.73
CA ASP A 67 -6.06 -4.45 -26.29
C ASP A 67 -6.35 -2.94 -26.47
N GLY A 68 -5.39 -2.16 -26.98
CA GLY A 68 -5.52 -0.71 -27.08
C GLY A 68 -5.57 0.02 -25.73
N ARG A 69 -5.05 -0.61 -24.66
CA ARG A 69 -5.02 -0.04 -23.30
C ARG A 69 -3.69 0.62 -23.01
N SER A 70 -3.73 1.80 -22.38
CA SER A 70 -2.54 2.41 -21.77
C SER A 70 -1.98 1.51 -20.66
N PHE A 71 -0.66 1.54 -20.48
CA PHE A 71 0.01 0.74 -19.45
C PHE A 71 1.00 1.58 -18.65
N MET A 72 1.25 1.16 -17.41
CA MET A 72 2.37 1.60 -16.59
C MET A 72 3.09 0.36 -16.11
N ALA A 73 4.40 0.26 -16.40
CA ALA A 73 5.23 -0.85 -15.96
C ALA A 73 6.42 -0.31 -15.17
N VAL A 74 6.58 -0.82 -13.94
CA VAL A 74 7.73 -0.52 -13.09
C VAL A 74 8.58 -1.78 -12.99
N VAL A 75 9.74 -1.77 -13.64
CA VAL A 75 10.60 -2.96 -13.78
C VAL A 75 11.84 -2.81 -12.90
N TRP A 76 11.86 -3.54 -11.77
CA TRP A 76 13.00 -3.52 -10.84
C TRP A 76 13.93 -4.69 -11.07
N PHE A 77 15.04 -4.44 -11.75
CA PHE A 77 16.11 -5.42 -11.84
C PHE A 77 16.85 -5.54 -10.51
N HIS A 78 17.10 -6.79 -10.08
CA HIS A 78 18.07 -7.05 -9.02
C HIS A 78 19.51 -6.74 -9.47
N THR A 79 19.79 -6.87 -10.77
CA THR A 79 21.13 -6.66 -11.32
C THR A 79 21.58 -5.20 -11.18
N PRO A 80 22.85 -4.89 -10.81
CA PRO A 80 23.95 -5.80 -10.50
C PRO A 80 24.17 -5.95 -8.98
N HIS A 81 23.11 -5.90 -8.16
CA HIS A 81 23.23 -6.12 -6.72
C HIS A 81 23.87 -7.48 -6.44
N LEU A 82 24.68 -7.52 -5.39
CA LEU A 82 25.37 -8.72 -4.96
C LEU A 82 24.39 -9.78 -4.45
N PRO A 83 24.68 -11.07 -4.62
CA PRO A 83 25.81 -11.62 -5.39
C PRO A 83 25.55 -11.57 -6.90
N VAL A 84 26.61 -11.40 -7.69
CA VAL A 84 26.55 -11.35 -9.15
C VAL A 84 26.97 -12.67 -9.79
N VAL A 85 26.13 -13.17 -10.70
CA VAL A 85 26.33 -14.44 -11.38
C VAL A 85 25.90 -14.29 -12.82
N ALA A 86 26.88 -14.01 -13.69
CA ALA A 86 26.66 -14.01 -15.12
C ALA A 86 26.56 -15.45 -15.67
N GLY A 87 25.67 -15.66 -16.65
CA GLY A 87 25.65 -16.91 -17.41
C GLY A 87 26.90 -17.07 -18.30
N PRO A 88 27.22 -18.28 -18.77
CA PRO A 88 28.48 -18.56 -19.47
C PRO A 88 28.73 -17.65 -20.68
N ARG A 89 27.70 -17.39 -21.51
CA ARG A 89 27.81 -16.50 -22.68
C ARG A 89 28.21 -15.08 -22.29
N HIS A 90 27.56 -14.50 -21.29
CA HIS A 90 27.86 -13.13 -20.86
C HIS A 90 29.18 -13.04 -20.10
N ALA A 91 29.52 -14.05 -19.29
CA ALA A 91 30.80 -14.11 -18.59
C ALA A 91 32.01 -14.22 -19.55
N ALA A 92 31.86 -14.94 -20.66
CA ALA A 92 32.92 -15.15 -21.65
C ALA A 92 33.41 -13.84 -22.30
N LEU A 93 32.54 -12.83 -22.40
CA LEU A 93 32.89 -11.49 -22.92
C LEU A 93 33.91 -10.73 -22.05
N TYR A 94 34.08 -11.17 -20.80
CA TYR A 94 34.88 -10.49 -19.78
C TYR A 94 35.95 -11.42 -19.18
N LYS A 95 36.39 -12.44 -19.92
CA LYS A 95 37.37 -13.45 -19.47
C LYS A 95 38.73 -12.89 -19.06
N GLN A 96 39.07 -11.69 -19.53
CA GLN A 96 40.29 -10.96 -19.21
C GLN A 96 40.29 -10.34 -17.80
N PHE A 97 39.12 -10.27 -17.15
CA PHE A 97 38.99 -9.72 -15.81
C PHE A 97 38.97 -10.82 -14.74
N ASP A 98 39.30 -10.45 -13.50
CA ASP A 98 39.09 -11.32 -12.35
C ASP A 98 37.63 -11.78 -12.23
N SER A 99 37.39 -12.92 -11.58
CA SER A 99 36.06 -13.54 -11.58
C SER A 99 34.95 -12.64 -11.05
N TYR A 100 35.23 -11.78 -10.05
CA TYR A 100 34.22 -10.88 -9.54
C TYR A 100 33.82 -9.84 -10.59
N LYS A 101 34.79 -9.16 -11.21
CA LYS A 101 34.55 -8.23 -12.33
C LYS A 101 33.88 -8.92 -13.51
N LYS A 102 34.34 -10.11 -13.89
CA LYS A 102 33.79 -10.94 -14.97
C LYS A 102 32.28 -11.16 -14.79
N HIS A 103 31.84 -11.64 -13.62
CA HIS A 103 30.41 -11.86 -13.37
C HIS A 103 29.62 -10.57 -13.18
N TYR A 104 30.23 -9.53 -12.62
CA TYR A 104 29.59 -8.22 -12.49
C TYR A 104 29.27 -7.62 -13.86
N TYR A 105 30.26 -7.49 -14.74
CA TYR A 105 30.08 -6.95 -16.08
C TYR A 105 29.17 -7.83 -16.93
N GLY A 106 29.34 -9.16 -16.88
CA GLY A 106 28.45 -10.08 -17.58
C GLY A 106 26.99 -9.98 -17.13
N SER A 107 26.72 -9.73 -15.85
CA SER A 107 25.36 -9.52 -15.35
C SER A 107 24.75 -8.23 -15.90
N ILE A 108 25.54 -7.15 -16.01
CA ILE A 108 25.10 -5.89 -16.63
C ILE A 108 24.77 -6.10 -18.11
N THR A 109 25.62 -6.78 -18.87
CA THR A 109 25.33 -7.11 -20.29
C THR A 109 24.06 -7.93 -20.42
N ALA A 110 23.84 -8.89 -19.52
CA ALA A 110 22.62 -9.69 -19.53
C ALA A 110 21.36 -8.83 -19.30
N MET A 111 21.45 -7.80 -18.44
CA MET A 111 20.37 -6.82 -18.21
C MET A 111 20.17 -5.90 -19.42
N ASP A 112 21.25 -5.38 -19.99
CA ASP A 112 21.21 -4.53 -21.19
C ASP A 112 20.51 -5.24 -22.36
N GLU A 113 20.81 -6.52 -22.57
CA GLU A 113 20.10 -7.36 -23.55
C GLU A 113 18.59 -7.44 -23.27
N GLN A 114 18.16 -7.44 -22.01
CA GLN A 114 16.73 -7.44 -21.67
C GLN A 114 16.07 -6.08 -21.93
N VAL A 115 16.80 -4.98 -21.69
CA VAL A 115 16.35 -3.64 -22.09
C VAL A 115 16.21 -3.57 -23.62
N GLY A 116 17.15 -4.16 -24.37
CA GLY A 116 17.04 -4.34 -25.81
C GLY A 116 15.80 -5.13 -26.23
N ARG A 117 15.47 -6.23 -25.53
CA ARG A 117 14.23 -6.99 -25.76
C ARG A 117 12.98 -6.15 -25.50
N LEU A 118 12.94 -5.37 -24.42
CA LEU A 118 11.84 -4.47 -24.11
C LEU A 118 11.63 -3.45 -25.23
N ARG A 119 12.70 -2.76 -25.65
CA ARG A 119 12.65 -1.77 -26.73
C ARG A 119 12.18 -2.39 -28.04
N LYS A 120 12.61 -3.61 -28.36
CA LYS A 120 12.14 -4.36 -29.53
C LYS A 120 10.65 -4.70 -29.42
N ALA A 121 10.18 -5.16 -28.26
CA ALA A 121 8.77 -5.48 -28.03
C ALA A 121 7.88 -4.24 -28.21
N LEU A 122 8.27 -3.09 -27.65
CA LEU A 122 7.55 -1.82 -27.82
C LEU A 122 7.44 -1.42 -29.31
N LYS A 123 8.52 -1.58 -30.08
CA LYS A 123 8.54 -1.30 -31.53
C LYS A 123 7.64 -2.25 -32.30
N ASN A 124 7.75 -3.55 -32.02
CA ASN A 124 6.95 -4.58 -32.68
C ASN A 124 5.45 -4.42 -32.39
N ALA A 125 5.11 -3.98 -31.18
CA ALA A 125 3.73 -3.69 -30.78
C ALA A 125 3.21 -2.33 -31.32
N GLY A 126 4.03 -1.54 -32.02
CA GLY A 126 3.63 -0.26 -32.58
C GLY A 126 3.39 0.86 -31.56
N VAL A 127 3.80 0.68 -30.30
CA VAL A 127 3.55 1.65 -29.21
C VAL A 127 4.80 2.40 -28.75
N ALA A 128 5.97 2.13 -29.36
CA ALA A 128 7.24 2.73 -28.97
C ALA A 128 7.22 4.27 -28.97
N ASP A 129 6.66 4.89 -30.01
CA ASP A 129 6.67 6.35 -30.15
C ASP A 129 5.90 7.05 -29.03
N ASN A 130 4.80 6.44 -28.56
CA ASN A 130 3.96 6.94 -27.47
C ASN A 130 4.30 6.34 -26.10
N THR A 131 5.49 5.74 -25.94
CA THR A 131 5.95 5.20 -24.65
C THR A 131 7.07 6.06 -24.09
N MET A 132 6.89 6.53 -22.86
CA MET A 132 7.92 7.20 -22.08
C MET A 132 8.73 6.16 -21.28
N LEU A 133 9.89 5.74 -21.80
CA LEU A 133 10.77 4.75 -21.19
C LEU A 133 11.89 5.43 -20.38
N TRP A 134 11.81 5.33 -19.06
CA TRP A 134 12.84 5.79 -18.13
C TRP A 134 13.77 4.64 -17.72
N PHE A 135 15.06 4.95 -17.55
CA PHE A 135 16.04 4.06 -16.95
C PHE A 135 16.93 4.82 -15.96
N CYS A 136 17.06 4.32 -14.74
CA CYS A 136 18.01 4.83 -13.76
C CYS A 136 18.50 3.73 -12.81
N SER A 137 19.62 3.97 -12.12
CA SER A 137 20.03 3.14 -10.97
C SER A 137 19.26 3.57 -9.71
N ASP A 138 19.14 2.68 -8.72
CA ASP A 138 18.53 2.98 -7.41
C ASP A 138 19.45 3.83 -6.51
N ASN A 139 20.75 3.58 -6.59
CA ASN A 139 21.81 4.27 -5.88
C ASN A 139 23.16 4.15 -6.61
N GLY A 140 24.17 4.86 -6.12
CA GLY A 140 25.57 4.67 -6.51
C GLY A 140 26.11 3.26 -6.21
N PRO A 141 27.29 2.89 -6.75
CA PRO A 141 27.78 1.52 -6.69
C PRO A 141 28.21 1.08 -5.28
N GLU A 142 28.00 -0.19 -4.96
CA GLU A 142 28.43 -0.84 -3.70
C GLU A 142 29.95 -1.01 -3.62
N GLY A 143 30.47 -1.20 -2.39
CA GLY A 143 31.87 -1.56 -2.15
C GLY A 143 32.82 -0.36 -2.09
N ASN A 144 34.11 -0.63 -2.22
CA ASN A 144 35.20 0.34 -2.25
C ASN A 144 35.74 0.52 -3.69
N ASP A 145 36.86 1.23 -3.86
CA ASP A 145 37.41 1.54 -5.18
C ASP A 145 37.91 0.32 -5.96
N SER A 146 38.22 -0.79 -5.27
CA SER A 146 38.59 -2.05 -5.92
C SER A 146 37.37 -2.83 -6.42
N ALA A 147 36.15 -2.49 -5.97
CA ALA A 147 34.92 -3.05 -6.50
C ALA A 147 34.73 -2.67 -7.99
N PRO A 148 34.03 -3.52 -8.77
CA PRO A 148 33.85 -3.35 -10.21
C PRO A 148 33.06 -2.09 -10.59
N GLY A 149 32.03 -1.74 -9.80
CA GLY A 149 31.22 -0.55 -10.04
C GLY A 149 32.01 0.74 -9.86
N LYS A 150 31.83 1.71 -10.76
CA LYS A 150 32.56 2.99 -10.77
C LYS A 150 31.60 4.16 -10.61
N THR A 151 32.04 5.17 -9.87
CA THR A 151 31.29 6.41 -9.63
C THR A 151 31.60 7.49 -10.66
N GLY A 152 32.44 7.21 -11.68
CA GLY A 152 32.89 8.25 -12.62
C GLY A 152 33.78 9.33 -11.98
N GLY A 153 34.43 9.02 -10.85
CA GLY A 153 35.23 9.98 -10.10
C GLY A 153 34.44 10.84 -9.12
N PHE A 154 33.12 10.65 -8.99
CA PHE A 154 32.34 11.29 -7.94
C PHE A 154 32.68 10.73 -6.56
N ARG A 155 32.65 11.61 -5.56
CA ARG A 155 33.01 11.30 -4.17
C ARG A 155 31.94 10.44 -3.51
N GLY A 156 32.35 9.52 -2.64
CA GLY A 156 31.44 8.62 -1.96
C GLY A 156 30.87 7.53 -2.88
N ARG A 157 30.14 6.60 -2.28
CA ARG A 157 29.58 5.39 -2.92
C ARG A 157 28.24 5.06 -2.25
N LYS A 158 27.62 3.92 -2.56
CA LYS A 158 26.36 3.49 -1.92
C LYS A 158 26.38 3.72 -0.40
N ARG A 159 25.28 4.25 0.15
CA ARG A 159 25.08 4.69 1.55
C ARG A 159 25.71 6.05 1.90
N SER A 160 26.35 6.72 0.96
CA SER A 160 26.82 8.10 1.11
C SER A 160 25.85 9.08 0.46
N LEU A 161 25.79 10.31 0.99
CA LEU A 161 25.07 11.43 0.36
C LEU A 161 25.98 12.33 -0.52
N TYR A 162 27.26 11.99 -0.66
CA TYR A 162 28.13 12.58 -1.69
C TYR A 162 27.70 12.11 -3.09
N GLU A 163 28.12 12.81 -4.15
CA GLU A 163 27.65 12.59 -5.52
C GLU A 163 27.76 11.14 -5.98
N GLY A 164 28.83 10.43 -5.65
CA GLY A 164 29.01 9.03 -6.03
C GLY A 164 28.08 8.04 -5.33
N GLY A 165 27.34 8.48 -4.30
CA GLY A 165 26.30 7.69 -3.64
C GLY A 165 24.89 7.92 -4.18
N ILE A 166 24.58 9.12 -4.67
CA ILE A 166 23.21 9.54 -5.05
C ILE A 166 23.06 9.98 -6.51
N ARG A 167 24.13 10.40 -7.18
CA ARG A 167 24.13 10.73 -8.61
C ARG A 167 24.30 9.45 -9.41
N VAL A 168 23.26 9.10 -10.15
CA VAL A 168 23.15 7.85 -10.88
C VAL A 168 22.96 8.11 -12.38
N PRO A 169 23.24 7.12 -13.25
CA PRO A 169 22.80 7.19 -14.64
C PRO A 169 21.29 7.42 -14.71
N GLY A 170 20.85 8.31 -15.60
CA GLY A 170 19.46 8.59 -15.89
C GLY A 170 19.26 8.76 -17.40
N LEU A 171 18.33 8.02 -17.97
CA LEU A 171 18.01 8.01 -19.40
C LEU A 171 16.49 8.13 -19.57
N LEU A 172 16.08 8.87 -20.59
CA LEU A 172 14.70 8.97 -21.05
C LEU A 172 14.66 8.72 -22.56
N GLU A 173 13.84 7.76 -22.98
CA GLU A 173 13.48 7.54 -24.37
C GLU A 173 11.97 7.75 -24.52
N TRP A 174 11.57 8.72 -25.34
CA TRP A 174 10.17 8.95 -25.70
C TRP A 174 10.13 9.55 -27.11
N PRO A 175 10.10 8.71 -28.17
CA PRO A 175 10.41 9.16 -29.53
C PRO A 175 9.50 10.29 -30.06
N ALA A 176 8.23 10.32 -29.66
CA ALA A 176 7.31 11.37 -30.08
C ALA A 176 7.59 12.75 -29.45
N VAL A 177 8.35 12.82 -28.34
CA VAL A 177 8.51 14.04 -27.54
C VAL A 177 9.97 14.45 -27.36
N VAL A 178 10.86 13.49 -27.09
CA VAL A 178 12.27 13.74 -26.76
C VAL A 178 13.10 13.69 -28.04
N LYS A 179 13.78 14.80 -28.35
CA LYS A 179 14.74 14.86 -29.46
C LYS A 179 15.90 13.88 -29.21
N PRO A 180 16.18 12.92 -30.12
CA PRO A 180 17.30 11.99 -29.97
C PRO A 180 18.64 12.70 -29.80
N GLY A 181 19.50 12.15 -28.93
CA GLY A 181 20.83 12.71 -28.64
C GLY A 181 20.83 13.92 -27.70
N SER A 182 19.68 14.30 -27.14
CA SER A 182 19.61 15.38 -26.14
C SER A 182 20.36 15.02 -24.86
N ILE A 183 21.09 15.98 -24.32
CA ILE A 183 21.81 15.87 -23.04
C ILE A 183 21.39 17.07 -22.19
N THR A 184 21.14 16.83 -20.91
CA THR A 184 20.83 17.89 -19.94
C THR A 184 21.72 17.77 -18.71
N SER A 185 22.19 18.91 -18.21
CA SER A 185 22.85 19.04 -16.90
C SER A 185 21.88 19.48 -15.81
N PHE A 186 20.58 19.54 -16.11
CA PHE A 186 19.55 19.91 -15.14
C PHE A 186 19.51 18.89 -13.98
N PRO A 187 19.54 19.34 -12.72
CA PRO A 187 19.47 18.44 -11.57
C PRO A 187 18.05 17.88 -11.41
N ALA A 188 17.94 16.56 -11.52
CA ALA A 188 16.69 15.82 -11.40
C ALA A 188 16.79 14.72 -10.34
N THR A 189 15.64 14.31 -9.82
CA THR A 189 15.48 13.24 -8.84
C THR A 189 14.38 12.28 -9.30
N THR A 190 14.40 11.02 -8.83
CA THR A 190 13.34 10.05 -9.14
C THR A 190 11.97 10.48 -8.60
N LEU A 191 11.92 11.41 -7.64
CA LEU A 191 10.68 12.03 -7.17
C LEU A 191 9.99 12.87 -8.26
N ASP A 192 10.75 13.34 -9.26
CA ASP A 192 10.22 14.12 -10.40
C ASP A 192 9.41 13.25 -11.38
N TYR A 193 9.49 11.91 -11.30
CA TYR A 193 8.75 11.01 -12.18
C TYR A 193 7.24 11.16 -12.03
N LEU A 194 6.74 11.21 -10.79
CA LEU A 194 5.30 11.30 -10.52
C LEU A 194 4.65 12.54 -11.16
N PRO A 195 5.08 13.79 -10.88
CA PRO A 195 4.51 14.98 -11.52
C PRO A 195 4.70 14.99 -13.04
N THR A 196 5.83 14.47 -13.55
CA THR A 196 6.06 14.37 -15.00
C THR A 196 5.08 13.40 -15.66
N ILE A 197 4.82 12.24 -15.05
CA ILE A 197 3.84 11.26 -15.54
C ILE A 197 2.44 11.87 -15.52
N LEU A 198 2.03 12.49 -14.41
CA LEU A 198 0.72 13.15 -14.29
C LEU A 198 0.51 14.19 -15.40
N SER A 199 1.52 15.04 -15.62
CA SER A 199 1.52 16.04 -16.69
C SER A 199 1.47 15.42 -18.09
N ALA A 200 2.16 14.30 -18.31
CA ALA A 200 2.13 13.57 -19.59
C ALA A 200 0.76 12.93 -19.89
N VAL A 201 0.03 12.48 -18.87
CA VAL A 201 -1.31 11.87 -19.03
C VAL A 201 -2.46 12.88 -18.84
N GLY A 202 -2.17 14.17 -18.68
CA GLY A 202 -3.18 15.21 -18.48
C GLY A 202 -3.93 15.10 -17.16
N GLN A 203 -3.31 14.56 -16.12
CA GLN A 203 -3.87 14.39 -14.78
C GLN A 203 -3.18 15.29 -13.77
N SER A 204 -3.84 15.51 -12.63
CA SER A 204 -3.25 16.14 -11.45
C SER A 204 -3.29 15.19 -10.27
N MET A 205 -2.54 15.51 -9.20
CA MET A 205 -2.74 14.86 -7.92
C MET A 205 -4.21 14.99 -7.51
N GLN A 206 -4.81 13.88 -7.05
CA GLN A 206 -6.23 13.84 -6.65
C GLN A 206 -6.45 14.47 -5.26
N ASP A 207 -5.39 14.61 -4.48
CA ASP A 207 -5.36 15.22 -3.16
C ASP A 207 -4.36 16.39 -3.12
N LYS A 208 -4.32 17.08 -1.97
CA LYS A 208 -3.44 18.24 -1.73
C LYS A 208 -2.12 17.87 -1.06
N ARG A 209 -1.77 16.59 -1.04
CA ARG A 209 -0.53 16.18 -0.37
C ARG A 209 0.66 16.84 -1.09
N PRO A 210 1.64 17.38 -0.35
CA PRO A 210 2.84 17.90 -0.97
C PRO A 210 3.54 16.79 -1.75
N ILE A 211 4.09 17.17 -2.90
CA ILE A 211 5.00 16.35 -3.68
C ILE A 211 6.33 17.10 -3.78
N ASP A 212 7.43 16.39 -3.55
CA ASP A 212 8.77 17.00 -3.55
C ASP A 212 9.37 17.10 -4.97
N GLY A 213 8.80 16.36 -5.92
CA GLY A 213 9.21 16.37 -7.32
C GLY A 213 8.64 17.56 -8.10
N ILE A 214 9.25 17.83 -9.26
CA ILE A 214 8.74 18.81 -10.24
C ILE A 214 8.45 18.12 -11.57
N ASP A 215 7.57 18.73 -12.38
CA ASP A 215 7.36 18.29 -13.76
C ASP A 215 8.60 18.58 -14.62
N LEU A 216 9.18 17.55 -15.23
CA LEU A 216 10.34 17.65 -16.11
C LEU A 216 9.96 17.94 -17.57
N ARG A 217 8.68 17.97 -17.94
CA ARG A 217 8.28 18.32 -19.32
C ARG A 217 8.87 19.65 -19.81
N PRO A 218 8.86 20.74 -19.04
CA PRO A 218 9.53 21.97 -19.44
C PRO A 218 11.05 21.83 -19.64
N VAL A 219 11.70 20.90 -18.94
CA VAL A 219 13.13 20.59 -19.13
C VAL A 219 13.33 19.82 -20.43
N ILE A 220 12.48 18.81 -20.70
CA ILE A 220 12.49 18.02 -21.94
C ILE A 220 12.28 18.92 -23.17
N GLU A 221 11.38 19.90 -23.06
CA GLU A 221 11.07 20.87 -24.11
C GLU A 221 12.10 22.02 -24.20
N GLY A 222 13.15 22.02 -23.35
CA GLY A 222 14.20 23.04 -23.34
C GLY A 222 13.79 24.41 -22.80
N LYS A 223 12.63 24.50 -22.15
CA LYS A 223 12.03 25.73 -21.60
C LYS A 223 12.50 26.04 -20.18
N LEU A 224 12.89 25.04 -19.40
CA LEU A 224 13.37 25.19 -18.03
C LEU A 224 14.86 24.80 -17.93
N LYS A 225 15.71 25.77 -17.60
CA LYS A 225 17.17 25.60 -17.52
C LYS A 225 17.71 25.48 -16.09
N GLU A 226 16.98 26.05 -15.12
CA GLU A 226 17.39 26.08 -13.73
C GLU A 226 16.32 25.49 -12.81
N ARG A 227 16.76 24.76 -11.79
CA ARG A 227 15.86 24.15 -10.81
C ARG A 227 15.57 25.16 -9.70
N SER A 228 14.30 25.54 -9.55
CA SER A 228 13.87 26.49 -8.52
C SER A 228 13.68 25.88 -7.13
N THR A 229 13.42 24.57 -7.06
CA THR A 229 13.20 23.85 -5.80
C THR A 229 14.43 23.01 -5.41
N GLY A 230 14.75 22.98 -4.11
CA GLY A 230 15.82 22.12 -3.60
C GLY A 230 15.38 20.67 -3.42
N MET A 231 16.36 19.77 -3.33
CA MET A 231 16.17 18.34 -3.14
C MET A 231 16.86 17.92 -1.82
N GLY A 232 16.11 17.36 -0.89
CA GLY A 232 16.63 16.87 0.37
C GLY A 232 16.93 15.37 0.35
N PHE A 233 18.01 14.97 1.03
CA PHE A 233 18.39 13.57 1.21
C PHE A 233 18.78 13.32 2.67
N GLN A 234 18.37 12.18 3.23
CA GLN A 234 18.74 11.76 4.58
C GLN A 234 19.00 10.26 4.61
N SER A 235 20.14 9.85 5.15
CA SER A 235 20.49 8.42 5.27
C SER A 235 21.50 8.19 6.39
N ALA A 236 21.22 7.23 7.28
CA ALA A 236 22.13 6.77 8.34
C ALA A 236 22.85 7.90 9.09
N GLY A 237 22.12 8.96 9.47
CA GLY A 237 22.64 10.12 10.21
C GLY A 237 23.37 11.18 9.37
N MET A 238 23.49 11.01 8.05
CA MET A 238 23.89 12.06 7.11
C MET A 238 22.65 12.77 6.58
N THR A 239 22.78 14.07 6.28
CA THR A 239 21.77 14.84 5.55
C THR A 239 22.42 15.68 4.46
N ALA A 240 21.69 15.93 3.38
CA ALA A 240 22.11 16.81 2.31
C ALA A 240 20.93 17.59 1.74
N TYR A 241 21.20 18.79 1.24
CA TYR A 241 20.23 19.62 0.53
C TYR A 241 20.88 20.21 -0.73
N ILE A 242 20.27 19.95 -1.88
CA ILE A 242 20.85 20.19 -3.20
C ILE A 242 19.95 21.17 -3.97
N THR A 243 20.50 22.25 -4.48
CA THR A 243 19.82 23.20 -5.37
C THR A 243 20.35 23.05 -6.80
N HIS A 244 20.02 23.99 -7.69
CA HIS A 244 20.59 23.99 -9.04
C HIS A 244 22.14 23.99 -9.04
N GLN A 245 22.74 24.82 -8.18
CA GLN A 245 24.19 25.01 -8.14
C GLN A 245 24.84 24.44 -6.89
N TYR A 246 24.22 24.58 -5.72
CA TYR A 246 24.89 24.31 -4.45
C TYR A 246 24.40 23.04 -3.79
N LYS A 247 25.32 22.36 -3.10
CA LYS A 247 25.03 21.20 -2.26
C LYS A 247 25.58 21.39 -0.86
N LEU A 248 24.67 21.38 0.11
CA LEU A 248 24.98 21.32 1.52
C LEU A 248 25.03 19.85 1.97
N VAL A 249 26.06 19.46 2.72
CA VAL A 249 26.16 18.12 3.33
C VAL A 249 26.46 18.26 4.81
N ILE A 250 25.71 17.57 5.67
CA ILE A 250 26.04 17.37 7.08
C ILE A 250 26.53 15.93 7.24
N PRO A 251 27.85 15.71 7.42
CA PRO A 251 28.40 14.36 7.50
C PRO A 251 28.07 13.69 8.84
N ASN A 252 27.91 12.36 8.83
CA ASN A 252 27.79 11.57 10.05
C ASN A 252 29.19 11.25 10.59
N LEU A 253 29.64 11.96 11.63
CA LEU A 253 30.94 11.73 12.25
C LEU A 253 30.95 10.58 13.28
N LYS A 254 29.80 9.99 13.65
CA LYS A 254 29.70 8.97 14.71
C LYS A 254 30.43 7.65 14.40
N LYS A 255 30.91 7.42 13.18
CA LYS A 255 31.69 6.22 12.83
C LYS A 255 33.21 6.34 13.04
N LYS A 256 33.71 7.51 13.43
CA LYS A 256 35.15 7.74 13.74
C LYS A 256 35.42 7.99 15.24
N GLU A 257 34.51 7.62 16.13
CA GLU A 257 34.71 7.76 17.57
C GLU A 257 35.51 6.59 18.14
N ASN A 258 36.83 6.66 17.99
CA ASN A 258 37.73 6.15 19.01
C ASN A 258 38.63 7.33 19.44
N LYS A 259 38.43 7.74 20.70
CA LYS A 259 39.23 8.68 21.50
C LYS A 259 38.98 10.19 21.31
N SER A 260 38.39 10.75 22.38
CA SER A 260 38.36 12.14 22.88
C SER A 260 37.62 13.21 22.06
N GLY A 261 36.63 13.84 22.72
CA GLY A 261 36.00 15.10 22.33
C GLY A 261 34.92 14.98 21.24
N SER A 262 33.68 15.31 21.59
CA SER A 262 32.58 15.46 20.64
C SER A 262 32.83 16.63 19.67
N LYS A 263 33.51 16.38 18.55
CA LYS A 263 33.57 17.36 17.46
C LYS A 263 32.17 17.53 16.87
N LYS A 264 31.57 18.71 17.03
CA LYS A 264 30.37 19.12 16.30
C LYS A 264 30.59 18.87 14.80
N THR A 265 29.69 18.11 14.18
CA THR A 265 29.60 17.96 12.72
C THR A 265 29.42 19.34 12.10
N SER A 266 30.42 19.83 11.38
CA SER A 266 30.33 21.10 10.66
C SER A 266 29.75 20.85 9.27
N PRO A 267 28.84 21.72 8.77
CA PRO A 267 28.32 21.60 7.42
C PRO A 267 29.42 21.80 6.38
N GLU A 268 29.34 21.03 5.29
CA GLU A 268 30.14 21.20 4.08
C GLU A 268 29.26 21.82 2.98
N LEU A 269 29.84 22.71 2.17
CA LEU A 269 29.16 23.33 1.03
C LEU A 269 30.00 23.16 -0.23
N TYR A 270 29.35 22.73 -1.32
CA TYR A 270 29.98 22.51 -2.62
C TYR A 270 29.21 23.25 -3.73
N ASP A 271 29.95 23.82 -4.69
CA ASP A 271 29.41 24.39 -5.92
C ASP A 271 29.47 23.32 -7.02
N LEU A 272 28.35 22.63 -7.29
CA LEU A 272 28.31 21.48 -8.19
C LEU A 272 28.49 21.86 -9.67
N LEU A 273 28.31 23.13 -10.05
CA LEU A 273 28.58 23.57 -11.42
C LEU A 273 30.09 23.69 -11.68
N ASN A 274 30.84 24.15 -10.68
CA ASN A 274 32.28 24.37 -10.78
C ASN A 274 33.13 23.24 -10.19
N ASP A 275 32.56 22.45 -9.28
CA ASP A 275 33.18 21.34 -8.57
C ASP A 275 32.19 20.16 -8.40
N PRO A 276 31.83 19.47 -9.51
CA PRO A 276 30.90 18.34 -9.47
C PRO A 276 31.47 17.13 -8.72
N HIS A 277 32.76 17.14 -8.34
CA HIS A 277 33.43 16.06 -7.62
C HIS A 277 33.55 16.32 -6.11
N GLU A 278 33.01 17.43 -5.61
CA GLU A 278 32.98 17.81 -4.19
C GLU A 278 34.39 17.82 -3.54
N LYS A 279 35.38 18.36 -4.26
CA LYS A 279 36.78 18.44 -3.84
C LYS A 279 37.04 19.63 -2.91
N LYS A 280 36.37 20.77 -3.12
CA LYS A 280 36.60 22.02 -2.41
C LYS A 280 35.38 22.40 -1.58
N ASN A 281 35.48 22.21 -0.26
CA ASN A 281 34.48 22.74 0.67
C ASN A 281 34.61 24.27 0.75
N ILE A 282 33.57 25.00 0.36
CA ILE A 282 33.52 26.47 0.32
C ILE A 282 32.69 27.09 1.45
N ALA A 283 32.24 26.29 2.43
CA ALA A 283 31.36 26.75 3.51
C ALA A 283 31.89 28.00 4.24
N ALA A 284 33.18 28.02 4.61
CA ALA A 284 33.81 29.13 5.32
C ALA A 284 33.77 30.46 4.54
N SER A 285 33.78 30.40 3.20
CA SER A 285 33.75 31.58 2.32
C SER A 285 32.34 32.00 1.89
N LYS A 286 31.31 31.19 2.19
CA LYS A 286 29.92 31.42 1.77
C LYS A 286 28.93 31.18 2.90
N GLN A 287 29.18 31.77 4.07
CA GLN A 287 28.37 31.55 5.26
C GLN A 287 26.87 31.85 5.03
N THR A 288 26.54 32.94 4.34
CA THR A 288 25.14 33.27 4.00
C THR A 288 24.45 32.17 3.18
N GLN A 289 25.17 31.52 2.25
CA GLN A 289 24.63 30.40 1.47
C GLN A 289 24.46 29.15 2.35
N VAL A 290 25.38 28.89 3.27
CA VAL A 290 25.29 27.79 4.25
C VAL A 290 24.04 27.97 5.11
N ASP A 291 23.81 29.18 5.63
CA ASP A 291 22.68 29.48 6.53
C ASP A 291 21.34 29.33 5.80
N ASP A 292 21.23 29.82 4.55
CA ASP A 292 20.04 29.63 3.70
C ASP A 292 19.74 28.14 3.46
N LEU A 293 20.74 27.36 3.08
CA LEU A 293 20.54 25.93 2.79
C LEU A 293 20.26 25.12 4.06
N LEU A 294 20.83 25.49 5.21
CA LEU A 294 20.50 24.87 6.50
C LEU A 294 19.05 25.13 6.90
N MET A 295 18.57 26.35 6.68
CA MET A 295 17.17 26.69 6.90
C MET A 295 16.24 25.87 5.99
N LYS A 296 16.55 25.78 4.69
CA LYS A 296 15.77 24.98 3.73
C LYS A 296 15.82 23.48 4.04
N LEU A 297 16.98 22.97 4.43
CA LEU A 297 17.12 21.59 4.89
C LEU A 297 16.22 21.32 6.10
N LYS A 298 16.22 22.21 7.10
CA LYS A 298 15.37 22.08 8.29
C LYS A 298 13.88 22.12 7.94
N GLN A 299 13.47 23.02 7.04
CA GLN A 299 12.09 23.09 6.54
C GLN A 299 11.68 21.79 5.83
N TRP A 300 12.55 21.26 4.98
CA TRP A 300 12.31 19.98 4.31
C TRP A 300 12.22 18.83 5.32
N GLN A 301 13.13 18.73 6.30
CA GLN A 301 13.06 17.71 7.35
C GLN A 301 11.78 17.82 8.18
N GLN A 302 11.32 19.03 8.49
CA GLN A 302 10.03 19.26 9.14
C GLN A 302 8.89 18.78 8.27
N SER A 303 8.95 19.02 6.95
CA SER A 303 7.95 18.51 6.00
C SER A 303 7.92 16.98 5.98
N CYS A 304 9.08 16.32 5.91
CA CYS A 304 9.15 14.86 6.00
C CYS A 304 8.58 14.35 7.33
N ALA A 305 8.92 15.00 8.45
CA ALA A 305 8.40 14.61 9.76
C ALA A 305 6.87 14.74 9.85
N ARG A 306 6.27 15.79 9.23
CA ARG A 306 4.81 15.92 9.12
C ARG A 306 4.21 14.80 8.26
N SER A 307 4.85 14.46 7.14
CA SER A 307 4.44 13.35 6.28
C SER A 307 4.47 12.01 7.00
N ASP A 308 5.57 11.72 7.71
CA ASP A 308 5.77 10.52 8.53
C ASP A 308 4.74 10.45 9.67
N ALA A 309 4.37 11.60 10.23
CA ALA A 309 3.29 11.73 11.21
C ALA A 309 1.88 11.65 10.58
N GLY A 310 1.77 11.42 9.27
CA GLY A 310 0.51 11.25 8.55
C GLY A 310 -0.20 12.55 8.16
N GLU A 311 0.38 13.72 8.43
CA GLU A 311 -0.28 15.03 8.23
C GLU A 311 -0.60 15.32 6.76
N ASP A 312 0.24 14.82 5.84
CA ASP A 312 0.09 15.00 4.39
C ASP A 312 -0.94 14.06 3.75
N TYR A 313 -1.24 12.95 4.43
CA TYR A 313 -2.24 11.95 3.99
C TYR A 313 -3.61 12.23 4.58
N ARG A 314 -3.75 13.35 5.30
CA ARG A 314 -5.04 13.93 5.66
C ARG A 314 -5.69 14.42 4.37
N VAL A 315 -6.85 13.88 4.02
CA VAL A 315 -7.73 14.57 3.08
C VAL A 315 -8.08 15.89 3.78
N THR A 316 -7.47 16.99 3.34
CA THR A 316 -7.92 18.32 3.75
C THR A 316 -9.32 18.48 3.17
N VAL A 317 -10.33 18.15 3.97
CA VAL A 317 -11.64 18.78 3.88
C VAL A 317 -11.30 20.26 3.86
N LYS A 318 -11.50 20.93 2.72
CA LYS A 318 -11.37 22.38 2.65
C LYS A 318 -12.11 22.92 3.87
N GLU A 319 -11.43 23.71 4.71
CA GLU A 319 -12.11 24.60 5.66
C GLU A 319 -13.04 25.49 4.84
N ARG A 320 -14.25 25.00 4.61
CA ARG A 320 -15.37 25.83 4.20
C ARG A 320 -15.82 26.49 5.49
N LYS A 321 -15.79 27.83 5.48
CA LYS A 321 -16.49 28.67 6.46
C LYS A 321 -17.78 27.96 6.88
N ALA A 322 -17.96 27.79 8.18
CA ALA A 322 -19.08 27.09 8.79
C ALA A 322 -20.43 27.60 8.26
N THR A 323 -20.90 26.98 7.18
CA THR A 323 -22.31 26.94 6.81
C THR A 323 -22.87 25.73 7.53
N LYS A 324 -23.91 25.91 8.38
CA LYS A 324 -24.64 24.86 9.11
C LYS A 324 -24.57 23.50 8.40
N GLU A 325 -23.57 22.68 8.71
CA GLU A 325 -23.34 21.45 7.97
C GLU A 325 -24.34 20.41 8.46
N GLN A 326 -25.07 19.82 7.53
CA GLN A 326 -25.95 18.69 7.80
C GLN A 326 -25.10 17.52 8.34
N PRO A 327 -25.57 16.80 9.38
CA PRO A 327 -24.83 15.67 9.93
C PRO A 327 -24.51 14.65 8.84
N LEU A 328 -23.43 13.90 9.02
CA LEU A 328 -23.12 12.74 8.19
C LEU A 328 -24.27 11.73 8.29
N ARG A 329 -24.79 11.23 7.17
CA ARG A 329 -25.90 10.27 7.14
C ARG A 329 -25.55 9.09 6.26
N PHE A 330 -25.73 7.86 6.74
CA PHE A 330 -25.49 6.67 5.94
C PHE A 330 -26.54 5.59 6.17
N GLY A 331 -26.83 4.81 5.14
CA GLY A 331 -27.69 3.63 5.22
C GLY A 331 -26.90 2.41 5.68
N ALA A 332 -27.52 1.52 6.45
CA ALA A 332 -26.93 0.26 6.86
C ALA A 332 -27.96 -0.88 6.73
N ILE A 333 -27.53 -1.97 6.07
CA ILE A 333 -28.36 -3.15 5.78
C ILE A 333 -27.59 -4.38 6.26
N ALA A 334 -28.26 -5.33 6.91
CA ALA A 334 -27.64 -6.56 7.42
C ALA A 334 -28.40 -7.81 6.96
N ASP A 335 -27.66 -8.86 6.63
CA ASP A 335 -28.15 -10.22 6.43
C ASP A 335 -29.33 -10.30 5.46
N CYS A 336 -29.12 -9.83 4.22
CA CYS A 336 -30.10 -9.99 3.13
C CYS A 336 -30.34 -11.49 2.85
N GLN A 337 -29.25 -12.25 2.73
CA GLN A 337 -29.23 -13.69 2.53
C GLN A 337 -30.20 -14.19 1.45
N PHE A 338 -30.08 -13.63 0.24
CA PHE A 338 -30.88 -14.13 -0.86
C PHE A 338 -30.46 -15.54 -1.27
N ALA A 339 -31.47 -16.38 -1.54
CA ALA A 339 -31.34 -17.62 -2.27
C ALA A 339 -32.69 -17.97 -2.91
N ASP A 340 -32.67 -18.63 -4.06
CA ASP A 340 -33.88 -19.07 -4.76
C ASP A 340 -34.43 -20.38 -4.18
N VAL A 341 -34.76 -20.34 -2.89
CA VAL A 341 -35.32 -21.48 -2.15
C VAL A 341 -36.53 -21.05 -1.30
N PRO A 342 -37.48 -21.97 -1.01
CA PRO A 342 -38.61 -21.67 -0.16
C PRO A 342 -38.20 -21.17 1.23
N ALA A 343 -39.08 -20.38 1.85
CA ALA A 343 -38.88 -19.92 3.22
C ALA A 343 -38.75 -21.10 4.20
N ARG A 344 -37.94 -20.93 5.26
CA ARG A 344 -37.74 -21.93 6.31
C ARG A 344 -37.85 -21.29 7.70
N GLY A 345 -38.87 -21.64 8.46
CA GLY A 345 -39.15 -21.01 9.75
C GLY A 345 -39.38 -19.50 9.57
N SER A 346 -38.61 -18.68 10.27
CA SER A 346 -38.62 -17.21 10.13
C SER A 346 -37.81 -16.69 8.94
N ARG A 347 -37.06 -17.53 8.23
CA ARG A 347 -36.14 -17.10 7.15
C ARG A 347 -36.85 -17.04 5.81
N HIS A 348 -36.85 -15.86 5.18
CA HIS A 348 -37.57 -15.58 3.93
C HIS A 348 -36.63 -15.29 2.74
N TYR A 349 -35.94 -16.32 2.23
CA TYR A 349 -34.87 -16.22 1.23
C TYR A 349 -35.29 -15.57 -0.10
N GLN A 350 -36.29 -16.11 -0.80
CA GLN A 350 -36.79 -15.54 -2.06
C GLN A 350 -37.34 -14.11 -1.92
N LEU A 351 -37.79 -13.75 -0.72
CA LEU A 351 -38.31 -12.41 -0.46
C LEU A 351 -37.19 -11.38 -0.26
N ALA A 352 -35.95 -11.82 -0.01
CA ALA A 352 -34.81 -10.93 0.23
C ALA A 352 -34.54 -9.96 -0.93
N SER A 353 -34.61 -10.41 -2.19
CA SER A 353 -34.38 -9.55 -3.35
C SER A 353 -35.45 -8.46 -3.49
N LYS A 354 -36.72 -8.79 -3.22
CA LYS A 354 -37.83 -7.82 -3.20
C LYS A 354 -37.68 -6.81 -2.06
N LYS A 355 -37.31 -7.29 -0.86
CA LYS A 355 -37.04 -6.44 0.30
C LYS A 355 -35.86 -5.50 0.07
N LEU A 356 -34.75 -6.02 -0.46
CA LEU A 356 -33.59 -5.23 -0.84
C LEU A 356 -33.94 -4.18 -1.88
N SER A 357 -34.76 -4.52 -2.90
CA SER A 357 -35.22 -3.55 -3.90
C SER A 357 -36.03 -2.42 -3.28
N ALA A 358 -36.94 -2.74 -2.36
CA ALA A 358 -37.70 -1.75 -1.62
C ALA A 358 -36.79 -0.87 -0.76
N THR A 359 -35.83 -1.47 -0.04
CA THR A 359 -34.85 -0.74 0.76
C THR A 359 -34.00 0.20 -0.09
N VAL A 360 -33.48 -0.25 -1.23
CA VAL A 360 -32.68 0.60 -2.13
C VAL A 360 -33.51 1.75 -2.67
N LYS A 361 -34.80 1.52 -2.98
CA LYS A 361 -35.73 2.59 -3.35
C LYS A 361 -35.86 3.62 -2.23
N ASP A 362 -36.15 3.18 -1.00
CA ASP A 362 -36.30 4.06 0.15
C ASP A 362 -35.02 4.87 0.43
N LEU A 363 -33.85 4.22 0.39
CA LEU A 363 -32.55 4.87 0.60
C LEU A 363 -32.21 5.87 -0.51
N ASN A 364 -32.70 5.65 -1.75
CA ASN A 364 -32.53 6.55 -2.88
C ASN A 364 -33.43 7.79 -2.85
N GLU A 365 -34.42 7.82 -1.95
CA GLU A 365 -35.22 9.01 -1.64
C GLU A 365 -34.54 9.91 -0.60
N GLU A 366 -33.53 9.38 0.09
CA GLU A 366 -32.78 10.05 1.15
C GLU A 366 -31.48 10.66 0.62
N LYS A 367 -31.05 11.77 1.24
CA LYS A 367 -29.72 12.35 1.02
C LYS A 367 -28.73 11.66 1.95
N LEU A 368 -28.17 10.55 1.47
CA LEU A 368 -27.17 9.76 2.18
C LEU A 368 -25.78 10.02 1.59
N ASP A 369 -24.78 10.04 2.47
CA ASP A 369 -23.37 10.17 2.08
C ASP A 369 -22.79 8.83 1.59
N PHE A 370 -23.30 7.71 2.10
CA PHE A 370 -23.05 6.35 1.60
C PHE A 370 -24.06 5.34 2.15
N VAL A 371 -24.01 4.10 1.67
CA VAL A 371 -24.74 2.94 2.22
C VAL A 371 -23.77 1.77 2.39
N ILE A 372 -23.90 1.02 3.49
CA ILE A 372 -23.09 -0.17 3.75
C ILE A 372 -23.96 -1.42 3.96
N HIS A 373 -23.56 -2.53 3.35
CA HIS A 373 -24.10 -3.87 3.60
C HIS A 373 -23.17 -4.65 4.54
N LEU A 374 -23.71 -5.13 5.67
CA LEU A 374 -22.98 -5.69 6.81
C LEU A 374 -22.69 -7.21 6.69
N GLY A 375 -22.50 -7.70 5.47
CA GLY A 375 -22.22 -9.12 5.17
C GLY A 375 -23.47 -9.99 5.07
N ASP A 376 -23.29 -11.22 4.56
CA ASP A 376 -24.35 -12.18 4.28
C ASP A 376 -25.34 -11.66 3.23
N PHE A 377 -24.80 -11.25 2.09
CA PHE A 377 -25.55 -10.68 0.98
C PHE A 377 -26.37 -11.74 0.25
N ILE A 378 -25.80 -12.95 0.14
CA ILE A 378 -26.45 -14.18 -0.32
C ILE A 378 -26.52 -15.18 0.82
N ASP A 379 -27.41 -16.17 0.76
CA ASP A 379 -27.41 -17.33 1.66
C ASP A 379 -26.52 -18.46 1.14
N ARG A 380 -26.54 -18.66 -0.18
CA ARG A 380 -25.84 -19.72 -0.91
C ARG A 380 -25.83 -19.45 -2.41
N ASP A 381 -25.05 -20.24 -3.13
CA ASP A 381 -24.95 -20.31 -4.60
C ASP A 381 -24.34 -19.05 -5.23
N TRP A 382 -23.40 -19.25 -6.17
CA TRP A 382 -22.66 -18.14 -6.79
C TRP A 382 -23.56 -17.19 -7.58
N ASP A 383 -24.59 -17.74 -8.24
CA ASP A 383 -25.49 -16.98 -9.11
C ASP A 383 -26.48 -16.12 -8.32
N SER A 384 -26.63 -16.36 -7.00
CA SER A 384 -27.40 -15.47 -6.12
C SER A 384 -26.86 -14.03 -6.13
N PHE A 385 -25.55 -13.85 -6.34
CA PHE A 385 -24.95 -12.52 -6.48
C PHE A 385 -25.47 -11.77 -7.72
N ASP A 386 -25.84 -12.45 -8.81
CA ASP A 386 -26.41 -11.82 -10.00
C ASP A 386 -27.82 -11.28 -9.78
N ILE A 387 -28.52 -11.77 -8.75
CA ILE A 387 -29.85 -11.29 -8.40
C ILE A 387 -29.77 -10.05 -7.52
N VAL A 388 -28.99 -10.10 -6.43
CA VAL A 388 -28.93 -9.00 -5.45
C VAL A 388 -27.93 -7.90 -5.81
N GLY A 389 -26.85 -8.23 -6.52
CA GLY A 389 -25.81 -7.28 -6.92
C GLY A 389 -26.34 -6.09 -7.73
N PRO A 390 -27.08 -6.31 -8.83
CA PRO A 390 -27.66 -5.22 -9.61
C PRO A 390 -28.62 -4.33 -8.80
N ILE A 391 -29.34 -4.91 -7.84
CA ILE A 391 -30.26 -4.17 -6.97
C ILE A 391 -29.47 -3.21 -6.09
N PHE A 392 -28.44 -3.69 -5.39
CA PHE A 392 -27.60 -2.83 -4.54
C PHE A 392 -26.83 -1.79 -5.37
N ASN A 393 -26.33 -2.17 -6.55
CA ASN A 393 -25.62 -1.26 -7.46
C ASN A 393 -26.52 -0.15 -8.04
N SER A 394 -27.85 -0.21 -7.86
CA SER A 394 -28.78 0.85 -8.23
C SER A 394 -28.91 1.97 -7.18
N LEU A 395 -28.15 1.89 -6.08
CA LEU A 395 -28.01 2.99 -5.12
C LEU A 395 -27.44 4.26 -5.77
N LYS A 396 -28.01 5.42 -5.43
CA LYS A 396 -27.52 6.75 -5.84
C LYS A 396 -26.34 7.21 -4.99
N ALA A 397 -26.29 6.80 -3.73
CA ALA A 397 -25.17 7.04 -2.84
C ALA A 397 -24.11 5.94 -3.02
N PRO A 398 -22.82 6.20 -2.74
CA PRO A 398 -21.77 5.18 -2.76
C PRO A 398 -22.14 3.95 -1.90
N GLY A 399 -22.03 2.77 -2.48
CA GLY A 399 -22.29 1.49 -1.82
C GLY A 399 -21.00 0.82 -1.32
N TYR A 400 -21.05 0.26 -0.12
CA TYR A 400 -19.94 -0.47 0.50
C TYR A 400 -20.40 -1.84 0.99
N HIS A 401 -19.50 -2.83 0.91
CA HIS A 401 -19.73 -4.17 1.44
C HIS A 401 -18.68 -4.53 2.49
N LEU A 402 -19.08 -5.38 3.42
CA LEU A 402 -18.19 -6.22 4.21
C LEU A 402 -18.58 -7.69 4.02
N LEU A 403 -17.69 -8.60 4.41
CA LEU A 403 -17.85 -10.04 4.21
C LEU A 403 -18.54 -10.72 5.39
N GLY A 404 -19.62 -11.45 5.14
CA GLY A 404 -20.24 -12.39 6.08
C GLY A 404 -19.91 -13.85 5.78
N ASN A 405 -20.33 -14.75 6.66
CA ASN A 405 -20.05 -16.18 6.50
C ASN A 405 -20.80 -16.82 5.33
N HIS A 406 -22.03 -16.38 5.05
CA HIS A 406 -22.82 -16.87 3.93
C HIS A 406 -22.36 -16.35 2.56
N ASP A 407 -21.63 -15.23 2.50
CA ASP A 407 -20.99 -14.78 1.25
C ASP A 407 -19.98 -15.81 0.70
N TYR A 408 -19.48 -16.69 1.58
CA TYR A 408 -18.60 -17.82 1.24
C TYR A 408 -19.33 -19.15 1.08
N SER A 409 -20.67 -19.19 1.14
CA SER A 409 -21.48 -20.40 0.88
C SER A 409 -21.59 -20.68 -0.62
N VAL A 410 -20.43 -20.80 -1.25
CA VAL A 410 -20.22 -21.03 -2.68
C VAL A 410 -19.25 -22.19 -2.88
N ILE A 411 -19.18 -22.73 -4.10
CA ILE A 411 -18.22 -23.79 -4.42
C ILE A 411 -16.78 -23.33 -4.18
N ASP A 412 -15.90 -24.27 -3.79
CA ASP A 412 -14.52 -23.97 -3.37
C ASP A 412 -13.72 -23.17 -4.40
N SER A 413 -13.94 -23.40 -5.70
CA SER A 413 -13.27 -22.68 -6.78
C SER A 413 -13.61 -21.19 -6.80
N LYS A 414 -14.77 -20.79 -6.26
CA LYS A 414 -15.28 -19.42 -6.24
C LYS A 414 -14.96 -18.63 -4.98
N LYS A 415 -14.54 -19.27 -3.89
CA LYS A 415 -14.25 -18.59 -2.61
C LYS A 415 -13.25 -17.44 -2.72
N ARG A 416 -12.28 -17.53 -3.63
CA ARG A 416 -11.28 -16.47 -3.86
C ARG A 416 -11.83 -15.27 -4.64
N GLU A 417 -12.90 -15.47 -5.40
CA GLU A 417 -13.51 -14.45 -6.26
C GLU A 417 -14.58 -13.62 -5.51
N VAL A 418 -14.98 -14.02 -4.28
CA VAL A 418 -16.06 -13.36 -3.51
C VAL A 418 -15.80 -11.86 -3.27
N VAL A 419 -14.54 -11.48 -3.00
CA VAL A 419 -14.16 -10.08 -2.75
C VAL A 419 -14.38 -9.23 -4.00
N ASP A 420 -13.88 -9.70 -5.14
CA ASP A 420 -14.02 -9.04 -6.43
C ASP A 420 -15.50 -8.99 -6.86
N ARG A 421 -16.24 -10.07 -6.55
CA ARG A 421 -17.66 -10.19 -6.86
C ARG A 421 -18.52 -9.15 -6.15
N LEU A 422 -18.15 -8.78 -4.93
CA LEU A 422 -18.79 -7.72 -4.14
C LEU A 422 -18.25 -6.32 -4.46
N GLY A 423 -17.31 -6.19 -5.42
CA GLY A 423 -16.70 -4.91 -5.78
C GLY A 423 -15.85 -4.29 -4.67
N MET A 424 -15.38 -5.10 -3.72
CA MET A 424 -14.59 -4.61 -2.59
C MET A 424 -13.12 -4.40 -3.02
N PRO A 425 -12.44 -3.33 -2.54
CA PRO A 425 -11.05 -3.07 -2.89
C PRO A 425 -10.07 -4.09 -2.26
N SER A 426 -10.46 -4.68 -1.14
CA SER A 426 -9.73 -5.71 -0.39
C SER A 426 -10.65 -6.32 0.67
N ARG A 427 -10.25 -7.44 1.30
CA ARG A 427 -11.03 -8.11 2.36
C ARG A 427 -11.37 -7.18 3.54
N TYR A 428 -10.48 -6.23 3.85
CA TYR A 428 -10.66 -5.16 4.84
C TYR A 428 -10.06 -3.86 4.29
N TYR A 429 -10.66 -2.71 4.59
CA TYR A 429 -10.29 -1.39 4.05
C TYR A 429 -10.87 -0.26 4.92
N ASP A 430 -10.42 0.98 4.71
CA ASP A 430 -10.97 2.16 5.39
C ASP A 430 -11.25 3.31 4.43
N PHE A 431 -12.15 4.21 4.83
CA PHE A 431 -12.49 5.42 4.08
C PHE A 431 -12.96 6.54 5.02
N ILE A 432 -12.97 7.77 4.52
CA ILE A 432 -13.29 8.97 5.30
C ILE A 432 -14.45 9.70 4.66
N VAL A 433 -15.45 10.09 5.45
CA VAL A 433 -16.59 10.90 5.01
C VAL A 433 -16.88 11.96 6.06
N LYS A 434 -16.87 13.24 5.65
CA LYS A 434 -17.18 14.40 6.53
C LYS A 434 -16.44 14.38 7.88
N GLY A 435 -15.15 14.00 7.90
CA GLY A 435 -14.33 13.96 9.12
C GLY A 435 -14.55 12.75 10.02
N TRP A 436 -15.31 11.75 9.56
CA TRP A 436 -15.47 10.45 10.20
C TRP A 436 -14.71 9.38 9.43
N ARG A 437 -14.05 8.48 10.14
CA ARG A 437 -13.38 7.32 9.55
C ARG A 437 -14.20 6.07 9.77
N PHE A 438 -14.36 5.31 8.69
CA PHE A 438 -15.03 4.02 8.67
C PHE A 438 -14.02 2.96 8.35
N ILE A 439 -13.90 1.95 9.22
CA ILE A 439 -12.94 0.87 9.05
C ILE A 439 -13.73 -0.43 8.91
N VAL A 440 -13.64 -1.04 7.74
CA VAL A 440 -14.30 -2.29 7.38
C VAL A 440 -13.33 -3.44 7.60
N LEU A 441 -13.72 -4.40 8.45
CA LEU A 441 -12.90 -5.53 8.89
C LEU A 441 -13.43 -6.85 8.33
N ASP A 442 -12.50 -7.78 8.09
CA ASP A 442 -12.80 -9.15 7.71
C ASP A 442 -12.75 -10.08 8.94
N GLY A 443 -13.92 -10.37 9.48
CA GLY A 443 -14.06 -11.36 10.55
C GLY A 443 -13.91 -12.82 10.08
N ASN A 444 -13.83 -13.07 8.77
CA ASN A 444 -13.73 -14.41 8.19
C ASN A 444 -12.27 -14.81 7.87
N GLU A 445 -11.28 -13.96 8.21
CA GLU A 445 -9.84 -14.19 7.94
C GLU A 445 -9.42 -15.58 8.41
N PHE A 446 -9.85 -15.96 9.62
CA PHE A 446 -9.82 -17.34 10.09
C PHE A 446 -11.24 -17.87 10.23
N SER A 447 -11.59 -18.87 9.44
CA SER A 447 -12.91 -19.49 9.44
C SER A 447 -12.83 -20.90 8.85
N LEU A 448 -13.85 -21.73 9.10
CA LEU A 448 -13.90 -23.08 8.51
C LEU A 448 -14.50 -23.10 7.11
N TYR A 449 -15.04 -21.98 6.62
CA TYR A 449 -15.81 -21.88 5.39
C TYR A 449 -15.18 -20.95 4.34
N ALA A 450 -14.50 -19.86 4.71
CA ALA A 450 -14.05 -18.87 3.72
C ALA A 450 -12.87 -19.32 2.85
N HIS A 451 -12.25 -20.45 3.21
CA HIS A 451 -11.06 -20.97 2.52
C HIS A 451 -11.39 -22.29 1.81
N PRO A 452 -10.80 -22.56 0.62
CA PRO A 452 -10.97 -23.84 -0.07
C PRO A 452 -10.52 -25.03 0.77
N THR A 453 -11.16 -26.19 0.54
CA THR A 453 -10.79 -27.45 1.18
C THR A 453 -9.33 -27.80 0.89
N GLY A 454 -8.60 -28.22 1.92
CA GLY A 454 -7.17 -28.57 1.83
C GLY A 454 -6.21 -27.38 1.77
N SER A 455 -6.70 -26.14 1.92
CA SER A 455 -5.84 -24.95 1.97
C SER A 455 -5.10 -24.82 3.32
N LYS A 456 -3.93 -24.17 3.29
CA LYS A 456 -3.15 -23.88 4.51
C LYS A 456 -3.89 -22.92 5.43
N GLU A 457 -4.69 -22.04 4.86
CA GLU A 457 -5.52 -21.07 5.56
C GLU A 457 -6.61 -21.78 6.38
N LEU A 458 -7.23 -22.82 5.81
CA LEU A 458 -8.19 -23.66 6.54
C LEU A 458 -7.52 -24.41 7.71
N ASP A 459 -6.32 -24.95 7.52
CA ASP A 459 -5.58 -25.62 8.60
C ASP A 459 -5.19 -24.66 9.73
N LYS A 460 -4.74 -23.45 9.39
CA LYS A 460 -4.50 -22.37 10.37
C LYS A 460 -5.79 -21.99 11.10
N SER A 461 -6.92 -21.93 10.40
CA SER A 461 -8.23 -21.62 10.98
C SER A 461 -8.67 -22.68 11.98
N LYS A 462 -8.50 -23.97 11.67
CA LYS A 462 -8.76 -25.08 12.60
C LYS A 462 -7.91 -24.98 13.86
N ALA A 463 -6.61 -24.69 13.71
CA ALA A 463 -5.70 -24.53 14.84
C ALA A 463 -6.09 -23.33 15.72
N LEU A 464 -6.44 -22.19 15.12
CA LEU A 464 -6.87 -21.00 15.84
C LEU A 464 -8.22 -21.21 16.55
N ARG A 465 -9.19 -21.84 15.88
CA ARG A 465 -10.48 -22.20 16.48
C ARG A 465 -10.29 -23.07 17.73
N LYS A 466 -9.40 -24.06 17.67
CA LYS A 466 -9.06 -24.90 18.83
C LYS A 466 -8.47 -24.08 19.98
N LYS A 467 -7.58 -23.11 19.69
CA LYS A 467 -6.99 -22.20 20.70
C LYS A 467 -8.07 -21.42 21.47
N TYR A 468 -9.15 -21.00 20.82
CA TYR A 468 -10.25 -20.27 21.45
C TYR A 468 -11.38 -21.17 21.98
N GLY A 469 -11.13 -22.47 22.16
CA GLY A 469 -12.09 -23.38 22.80
C GLY A 469 -13.19 -23.89 21.88
N ASN A 470 -12.93 -23.99 20.57
CA ASN A 470 -13.87 -24.47 19.55
C ASN A 470 -15.22 -23.70 19.50
N PRO A 471 -15.19 -22.35 19.34
CA PRO A 471 -16.40 -21.56 19.11
C PRO A 471 -17.17 -22.03 17.86
N PRO A 472 -18.43 -21.60 17.66
CA PRO A 472 -19.24 -22.01 16.52
C PRO A 472 -18.51 -21.89 15.18
N ASP A 473 -18.74 -22.86 14.30
CA ASP A 473 -18.05 -23.00 13.00
C ASP A 473 -18.54 -22.04 11.93
N TYR A 474 -19.71 -21.42 12.15
CA TYR A 474 -20.24 -20.32 11.35
C TYR A 474 -19.71 -18.94 11.78
N CYS A 475 -18.97 -18.85 12.89
CA CYS A 475 -18.20 -17.66 13.25
C CYS A 475 -16.78 -17.71 12.68
N GLY A 476 -16.07 -16.58 12.72
CA GLY A 476 -14.66 -16.49 12.36
C GLY A 476 -13.81 -15.75 13.39
N GLY A 477 -12.53 -15.56 13.08
CA GLY A 477 -11.55 -14.85 13.89
C GLY A 477 -10.68 -13.92 13.06
N MET A 478 -10.18 -12.86 13.69
CA MET A 478 -9.26 -11.89 13.08
C MET A 478 -7.80 -12.18 13.42
N GLY A 479 -6.92 -11.99 12.44
CA GLY A 479 -5.49 -12.17 12.56
C GLY A 479 -4.75 -10.97 13.11
N LYS A 480 -3.55 -11.25 13.64
CA LYS A 480 -2.67 -10.22 14.21
C LYS A 480 -2.31 -9.13 13.20
N ILE A 481 -2.08 -9.47 11.94
CA ILE A 481 -1.74 -8.51 10.89
C ILE A 481 -2.90 -7.54 10.65
N GLN A 482 -4.13 -8.07 10.52
CA GLN A 482 -5.32 -7.24 10.35
C GLN A 482 -5.59 -6.37 11.59
N ILE A 483 -5.42 -6.91 12.79
CA ILE A 483 -5.56 -6.15 14.05
C ILE A 483 -4.53 -5.02 14.12
N GLN A 484 -3.26 -5.26 13.78
CA GLN A 484 -2.23 -4.22 13.74
C GLN A 484 -2.55 -3.14 12.69
N TRP A 485 -3.03 -3.56 11.52
CA TRP A 485 -3.49 -2.63 10.49
C TRP A 485 -4.66 -1.76 11.00
N MET A 486 -5.69 -2.35 11.61
CA MET A 486 -6.82 -1.65 12.22
C MET A 486 -6.35 -0.62 13.26
N LEU A 487 -5.44 -1.02 14.16
CA LEU A 487 -4.87 -0.14 15.17
C LEU A 487 -4.11 1.04 14.56
N SER A 488 -3.39 0.82 13.45
CA SER A 488 -2.73 1.92 12.73
C SER A 488 -3.74 2.93 12.17
N ARG A 489 -4.88 2.47 11.67
CA ARG A 489 -5.95 3.34 11.14
C ARG A 489 -6.62 4.13 12.27
N ILE A 490 -6.86 3.48 13.42
CA ILE A 490 -7.41 4.14 14.61
C ILE A 490 -6.45 5.21 15.15
N ALA A 491 -5.14 4.92 15.18
CA ALA A 491 -4.13 5.89 15.60
C ALA A 491 -4.11 7.12 14.67
N MET A 492 -4.15 6.91 13.35
CA MET A 492 -4.28 8.01 12.38
C MET A 492 -5.55 8.84 12.59
N ALA A 493 -6.68 8.19 12.87
CA ALA A 493 -7.94 8.88 13.15
C ALA A 493 -7.86 9.75 14.41
N ARG A 494 -7.27 9.21 15.49
CA ARG A 494 -7.05 9.95 16.73
C ARG A 494 -6.21 11.20 16.46
N ASP A 495 -5.11 11.04 15.75
CA ASP A 495 -4.16 12.13 15.47
C ASP A 495 -4.73 13.17 14.48
N ALA A 496 -5.76 12.79 13.71
CA ALA A 496 -6.54 13.68 12.85
C ALA A 496 -7.77 14.29 13.54
N GLY A 497 -8.08 13.92 14.79
CA GLY A 497 -9.28 14.36 15.51
C GLY A 497 -10.58 13.76 14.96
N GLU A 498 -10.50 12.67 14.21
CA GLU A 498 -11.62 11.96 13.62
C GLU A 498 -12.30 11.04 14.65
N LYS A 499 -13.59 10.78 14.46
CA LYS A 499 -14.30 9.68 15.13
C LYS A 499 -14.30 8.46 14.24
N VAL A 500 -14.16 7.27 14.84
CA VAL A 500 -14.06 5.99 14.15
C VAL A 500 -15.29 5.13 14.42
N ILE A 501 -15.89 4.62 13.35
CA ILE A 501 -16.86 3.52 13.38
C ILE A 501 -16.22 2.28 12.74
N LEU A 502 -16.15 1.20 13.49
CA LEU A 502 -15.67 -0.10 13.05
C LEU A 502 -16.85 -0.90 12.51
N PHE A 503 -16.69 -1.49 11.34
CA PHE A 503 -17.62 -2.44 10.75
C PHE A 503 -17.01 -3.83 10.69
N ASN A 504 -17.74 -4.82 11.17
CA ASN A 504 -17.41 -6.23 11.02
C ASN A 504 -18.73 -7.00 10.88
N HIS A 505 -18.74 -8.19 10.29
CA HIS A 505 -19.96 -9.00 10.25
C HIS A 505 -20.33 -9.51 11.65
N PHE A 506 -19.34 -9.95 12.43
CA PHE A 506 -19.56 -10.58 13.73
C PHE A 506 -19.59 -9.54 14.85
N PRO A 507 -20.49 -9.71 15.84
CA PRO A 507 -20.42 -8.95 17.07
C PRO A 507 -19.18 -9.34 17.87
N ILE A 508 -18.69 -8.42 18.69
CA ILE A 508 -17.73 -8.74 19.78
C ILE A 508 -18.32 -8.46 21.17
N TYR A 509 -19.47 -7.79 21.24
CA TYR A 509 -20.19 -7.49 22.49
C TYR A 509 -21.67 -7.17 22.18
N PRO A 510 -22.63 -7.43 23.10
CA PRO A 510 -22.49 -8.15 24.37
C PRO A 510 -22.02 -9.60 24.15
N SER A 511 -21.47 -10.22 25.21
CA SER A 511 -20.98 -11.59 25.12
C SER A 511 -22.14 -12.56 24.85
N ASN A 512 -22.00 -13.29 23.76
CA ASN A 512 -22.87 -14.31 23.21
C ASN A 512 -21.96 -15.30 22.46
N ARG A 513 -21.53 -16.34 23.15
CA ARG A 513 -20.65 -17.39 22.60
C ARG A 513 -21.20 -18.05 21.33
N GLY A 514 -22.51 -17.91 21.04
CA GLY A 514 -23.12 -18.41 19.82
C GLY A 514 -22.76 -17.61 18.58
N HIS A 515 -22.51 -16.30 18.69
CA HIS A 515 -22.44 -15.41 17.51
C HIS A 515 -21.21 -14.49 17.51
N ASN A 516 -20.46 -14.40 18.60
CA ASN A 516 -19.29 -13.53 18.63
C ASN A 516 -18.13 -14.06 17.78
N LEU A 517 -17.28 -13.12 17.36
CA LEU A 517 -15.98 -13.41 16.80
C LEU A 517 -15.14 -14.26 17.76
N TRP A 518 -14.36 -15.21 17.26
CA TRP A 518 -13.61 -16.18 18.08
C TRP A 518 -12.66 -15.54 19.08
N ASN A 519 -12.10 -14.38 18.75
CA ASN A 519 -11.20 -13.59 19.59
C ASN A 519 -11.83 -12.27 20.07
N ASP A 520 -13.14 -12.26 20.29
CA ASP A 520 -13.93 -11.13 20.80
C ASP A 520 -13.34 -10.45 22.04
N THR A 521 -12.98 -11.25 23.04
CA THR A 521 -12.51 -10.78 24.35
C THR A 521 -11.16 -10.08 24.22
N GLU A 522 -10.29 -10.59 23.35
CA GLU A 522 -9.00 -9.97 23.03
C GLU A 522 -9.21 -8.61 22.33
N LEU A 523 -10.15 -8.54 21.38
CA LEU A 523 -10.48 -7.30 20.69
C LEU A 523 -11.09 -6.24 21.62
N LEU A 524 -11.95 -6.63 22.55
CA LEU A 524 -12.52 -5.69 23.54
C LEU A 524 -11.42 -5.02 24.37
N GLU A 525 -10.45 -5.79 24.86
CA GLU A 525 -9.33 -5.23 25.63
C GLU A 525 -8.40 -4.37 24.76
N ILE A 526 -8.21 -4.74 23.48
CA ILE A 526 -7.41 -3.97 22.51
C ILE A 526 -8.06 -2.62 22.18
N LEU A 527 -9.39 -2.54 22.10
CA LEU A 527 -10.11 -1.33 21.71
C LEU A 527 -10.29 -0.34 22.86
N LYS A 528 -10.31 -0.82 24.11
CA LYS A 528 -10.52 -0.01 25.32
C LYS A 528 -9.65 1.27 25.40
N PRO A 529 -8.34 1.25 25.09
CA PRO A 529 -7.51 2.46 25.13
C PRO A 529 -7.93 3.54 24.13
N PHE A 530 -8.64 3.15 23.05
CA PHE A 530 -9.05 4.03 21.96
C PHE A 530 -10.47 4.56 22.10
N ALA A 531 -11.15 4.26 23.21
CA ALA A 531 -12.43 4.86 23.54
C ALA A 531 -12.37 6.39 23.47
N GLY A 532 -13.35 6.99 22.79
CA GLY A 532 -13.39 8.42 22.48
C GLY A 532 -12.83 8.76 21.09
N THR A 533 -11.95 7.92 20.52
CA THR A 533 -11.67 7.92 19.06
C THR A 533 -12.57 6.92 18.37
N VAL A 534 -12.51 5.66 18.79
CA VAL A 534 -13.49 4.63 18.41
C VAL A 534 -14.75 4.90 19.21
N VAL A 535 -15.87 5.04 18.49
CA VAL A 535 -17.17 5.32 19.11
C VAL A 535 -18.21 4.25 18.86
N ALA A 536 -18.08 3.46 17.80
CA ALA A 536 -18.99 2.34 17.58
C ALA A 536 -18.32 1.16 16.87
N TRP A 537 -18.81 -0.04 17.19
CA TRP A 537 -18.68 -1.28 16.44
C TRP A 537 -20.06 -1.66 15.92
N ILE A 538 -20.23 -1.69 14.60
CA ILE A 538 -21.52 -1.97 13.95
C ILE A 538 -21.42 -3.25 13.12
N ASN A 539 -22.37 -4.17 13.30
CA ASN A 539 -22.33 -5.49 12.71
C ASN A 539 -23.71 -6.09 12.38
N GLY A 540 -23.71 -7.23 11.66
CA GLY A 540 -24.89 -8.08 11.38
C GLY A 540 -24.78 -9.42 12.10
N HIS A 541 -24.96 -10.54 11.38
CA HIS A 541 -24.73 -11.92 11.80
C HIS A 541 -25.73 -12.49 12.83
N ASN A 542 -25.95 -11.77 13.94
CA ASN A 542 -26.97 -12.14 14.91
C ASN A 542 -28.28 -11.42 14.55
N HIS A 543 -29.15 -12.10 13.80
CA HIS A 543 -30.39 -11.51 13.24
C HIS A 543 -31.36 -10.97 14.29
N GLY A 544 -31.24 -11.42 15.55
CA GLY A 544 -32.01 -10.85 16.66
C GLY A 544 -31.68 -9.38 16.94
N GLY A 545 -30.56 -8.89 16.42
CA GLY A 545 -29.99 -7.59 16.74
C GLY A 545 -29.43 -7.54 18.15
N GLY A 546 -28.86 -6.41 18.52
CA GLY A 546 -28.25 -6.24 19.82
C GLY A 546 -27.72 -4.83 20.02
N TYR A 547 -27.71 -4.38 21.25
CA TYR A 547 -27.06 -3.13 21.61
C TYR A 547 -26.51 -3.21 23.01
N ALA A 548 -25.26 -2.77 23.19
CA ALA A 548 -24.71 -2.48 24.49
C ALA A 548 -23.61 -1.42 24.37
N GLU A 549 -23.32 -0.73 25.46
CA GLU A 549 -22.19 0.19 25.56
C GLU A 549 -21.17 -0.39 26.55
N ARG A 550 -19.89 -0.33 26.19
CA ARG A 550 -18.81 -0.72 27.09
C ARG A 550 -17.59 0.16 26.85
N ASP A 551 -16.99 0.63 27.94
CA ASP A 551 -15.80 1.49 27.93
C ASP A 551 -15.96 2.77 27.07
N GLY A 552 -17.19 3.27 26.86
CA GLY A 552 -17.48 4.44 26.02
C GLY A 552 -17.50 4.15 24.50
N ILE A 553 -17.56 2.87 24.11
CA ILE A 553 -17.77 2.41 22.74
C ILE A 553 -19.15 1.76 22.64
N HIS A 554 -19.92 2.11 21.62
CA HIS A 554 -21.23 1.50 21.34
C HIS A 554 -21.06 0.24 20.48
N TYR A 555 -21.69 -0.86 20.87
CA TYR A 555 -21.70 -2.10 20.11
C TYR A 555 -23.12 -2.32 19.60
N LEU A 556 -23.33 -2.13 18.30
CA LEU A 556 -24.64 -2.17 17.66
C LEU A 556 -24.68 -3.31 16.64
N THR A 557 -25.48 -4.32 16.93
CA THR A 557 -25.83 -5.37 15.98
C THR A 557 -27.18 -5.05 15.37
N LEU A 558 -27.22 -4.84 14.05
CA LEU A 558 -28.47 -4.64 13.31
C LEU A 558 -29.22 -5.96 13.17
N LYS A 559 -30.54 -5.89 13.08
CA LYS A 559 -31.38 -7.04 12.80
C LYS A 559 -31.27 -7.46 11.34
N GLY A 560 -31.27 -8.77 11.13
CA GLY A 560 -31.15 -9.35 9.80
C GLY A 560 -32.43 -9.17 8.98
N MET A 561 -32.28 -8.75 7.72
CA MET A 561 -33.38 -8.62 6.78
C MET A 561 -34.05 -9.96 6.52
N LEU A 562 -33.30 -11.08 6.53
CA LEU A 562 -33.81 -12.41 6.22
C LEU A 562 -35.00 -12.85 7.08
N ASP A 563 -34.97 -12.54 8.39
CA ASP A 563 -35.84 -13.14 9.42
C ASP A 563 -37.25 -12.52 9.50
N THR A 564 -37.69 -11.83 8.45
CA THR A 564 -38.98 -11.12 8.42
C THR A 564 -39.63 -11.07 7.04
N LYS A 565 -40.96 -10.98 7.03
CA LYS A 565 -41.75 -10.69 5.82
C LYS A 565 -41.74 -9.19 5.48
N GLU A 566 -41.53 -8.34 6.48
CA GLU A 566 -41.26 -6.91 6.32
C GLU A 566 -39.78 -6.67 6.02
N ASN A 567 -39.28 -5.44 6.18
CA ASN A 567 -37.87 -5.11 6.00
C ASN A 567 -37.10 -4.97 7.34
N ALA A 568 -35.78 -4.89 7.27
CA ALA A 568 -34.93 -4.49 8.39
C ALA A 568 -33.68 -3.78 7.86
N TYR A 569 -33.58 -2.48 8.14
CA TYR A 569 -32.41 -1.64 7.81
C TYR A 569 -32.43 -0.37 8.66
N ALA A 570 -31.36 0.41 8.62
CA ALA A 570 -31.27 1.68 9.34
C ALA A 570 -30.70 2.82 8.48
N ILE A 571 -31.07 4.04 8.82
CA ILE A 571 -30.34 5.26 8.45
C ILE A 571 -29.70 5.82 9.71
N ILE A 572 -28.38 5.94 9.71
CA ILE A 572 -27.60 6.41 10.86
C ILE A 572 -27.08 7.81 10.56
N SER A 573 -27.40 8.76 11.44
CA SER A 573 -26.92 10.13 11.37
C SER A 573 -25.86 10.36 12.45
N ALA A 574 -24.64 10.66 12.05
CA ALA A 574 -23.52 10.93 12.95
C ALA A 574 -23.38 12.44 13.20
N GLY A 575 -23.73 12.85 14.42
CA GLY A 575 -23.54 14.20 14.94
C GLY A 575 -22.32 14.28 15.86
N LYS A 576 -22.03 15.48 16.36
CA LYS A 576 -20.88 15.73 17.25
C LYS A 576 -20.90 14.85 18.51
N ASP A 577 -22.08 14.73 19.13
CA ASP A 577 -22.25 14.10 20.45
C ASP A 577 -23.18 12.88 20.42
N ILE A 578 -23.77 12.56 19.26
CA ILE A 578 -24.70 11.43 19.13
C ILE A 578 -24.55 10.69 17.79
N LEU A 579 -24.81 9.38 17.79
CA LEU A 579 -25.25 8.67 16.59
C LEU A 579 -26.76 8.42 16.72
N GLN A 580 -27.53 8.97 15.79
CA GLN A 580 -28.96 8.74 15.71
C GLN A 580 -29.24 7.62 14.70
N VAL A 581 -29.69 6.48 15.19
CA VAL A 581 -30.16 5.35 14.38
C VAL A 581 -31.65 5.52 14.17
N LYS A 582 -32.07 5.70 12.91
CA LYS A 582 -33.47 5.60 12.49
C LYS A 582 -33.67 4.24 11.86
N GLY A 583 -34.37 3.35 12.54
CA GLY A 583 -34.62 1.99 12.11
C GLY A 583 -35.87 1.89 11.24
N PHE A 584 -35.89 0.91 10.34
CA PHE A 584 -37.02 0.64 9.46
C PHE A 584 -37.42 -0.84 9.56
N GLY A 585 -38.73 -1.08 9.50
CA GLY A 585 -39.32 -2.40 9.74
C GLY A 585 -38.99 -2.92 11.14
N ARG A 586 -38.26 -4.03 11.25
CA ARG A 586 -37.93 -4.61 12.57
C ARG A 586 -36.82 -3.90 13.33
N GLU A 587 -36.01 -3.09 12.65
CA GLU A 587 -34.91 -2.37 13.30
C GLU A 587 -35.47 -1.20 14.11
N PRO A 588 -35.20 -1.11 15.43
CA PRO A 588 -35.69 -0.01 16.25
C PRO A 588 -34.85 1.27 16.08
N ASP A 589 -35.48 2.42 16.32
CA ASP A 589 -34.78 3.68 16.52
C ASP A 589 -33.89 3.63 17.78
N ARG A 590 -32.72 4.26 17.71
CA ARG A 590 -31.77 4.37 18.84
C ARG A 590 -31.06 5.71 18.82
N THR A 591 -30.76 6.23 20.00
CA THR A 591 -29.86 7.38 20.17
C THR A 591 -28.66 6.94 21.00
N LEU A 592 -27.49 6.94 20.38
CA LEU A 592 -26.22 6.54 20.98
C LEU A 592 -25.46 7.80 21.39
N LYS A 593 -25.27 8.01 22.69
CA LYS A 593 -24.58 9.22 23.21
C LYS A 593 -23.08 9.01 23.21
N LEU A 594 -22.37 9.78 22.40
CA LEU A 594 -20.93 9.69 22.28
C LEU A 594 -20.24 10.32 23.49
N SER A 595 -19.25 9.62 24.04
CA SER A 595 -18.46 10.14 25.15
C SER A 595 -17.69 11.42 24.76
N THR A 596 -17.80 12.44 25.60
CA THR A 596 -17.13 13.75 25.48
C THR A 596 -15.79 13.83 26.21
N GLN A 597 -15.32 12.73 26.83
CA GLN A 597 -14.02 12.71 27.51
C GLN A 597 -12.92 13.18 26.56
N SER A 598 -12.24 14.26 26.93
CA SER A 598 -11.28 14.93 26.06
C SER A 598 -10.09 14.02 25.76
N LEU A 599 -9.63 14.05 24.50
CA LEU A 599 -8.42 13.36 24.05
C LEU A 599 -7.15 13.83 24.79
N LYS A 600 -7.21 14.92 25.56
CA LYS A 600 -6.08 15.49 26.30
C LYS A 600 -5.85 14.86 27.68
N ASP A 601 -6.83 14.16 28.25
CA ASP A 601 -6.76 13.69 29.64
C ASP A 601 -6.17 12.28 29.81
N ARG A 602 -5.90 11.56 28.71
CA ARG A 602 -5.25 10.24 28.76
C ARG A 602 -3.76 10.36 28.46
N LYS A 603 -2.95 10.35 29.53
CA LYS A 603 -1.47 10.26 29.46
C LYS A 603 -1.05 9.19 28.45
N SER A 604 -0.06 9.56 27.63
CA SER A 604 0.59 8.73 26.62
C SER A 604 0.83 7.29 27.10
N VAL A 605 0.07 6.34 26.55
CA VAL A 605 0.47 4.93 26.61
C VAL A 605 1.57 4.77 25.56
N ARG A 606 2.81 4.64 26.03
CA ARG A 606 3.95 4.21 25.22
C ARG A 606 3.60 2.86 24.60
N THR A 607 3.56 2.80 23.28
CA THR A 607 3.78 1.56 22.54
C THR A 607 5.29 1.36 22.50
N ASP A 608 5.84 0.62 23.47
CA ASP A 608 7.20 0.08 23.34
C ASP A 608 7.18 -1.12 22.36
N PRO A 609 8.31 -1.39 21.68
CA PRO A 609 8.39 -1.98 20.33
C PRO A 609 7.95 -3.44 20.17
#